data_AF-A0A3N5YT50-F1
#
_entry.id   AF-A0A3N5YT50-F1
#
_cell.length_a   1.000
_cell.length_b   1.000
_cell.length_c   1.000
_cell.angle_alpha   90.00
_cell.angle_beta   90.00
_cell.angle_gamma   90.00
#
_symmetry.space_group_name_H-M   'P 1'
#
loop_
_entity.id
_entity.type
_entity.pdbx_description
1 polymer ?
#
loop_
_entity_poly.entity_id
_entity_poly.type
_entity_poly.pdbx_seq_one_letter_code
_entity_poly.pdbx_strand_id
1 'polypeptide(L)' 'MRRGSFGIVAGVVVSLFLLAVSAPAQITTGTVTGRVVDAQGGVIPGATVVLISETRATKSAPVVT' A
#
# COMPACT_ATOMS: atom_id res chain seq x y z
N MET A 1 -12.40 48.90 -7.38
CA MET A 1 -11.38 48.18 -6.59
C MET A 1 -11.80 46.76 -6.14
N ARG A 2 -13.07 46.34 -6.26
CA ARG A 2 -13.56 45.02 -5.75
C ARG A 2 -13.49 43.84 -6.73
N ARG A 3 -13.21 44.08 -8.02
CA ARG A 3 -13.22 43.05 -9.09
C ARG A 3 -11.96 42.17 -9.09
N GLY A 4 -10.81 42.74 -8.72
CA GLY A 4 -9.52 42.03 -8.72
C GLY A 4 -9.39 41.03 -7.57
N SER A 5 -9.86 41.41 -6.38
CA SER A 5 -9.81 40.57 -5.18
C SER A 5 -10.63 39.28 -5.34
N PHE A 6 -11.79 39.36 -5.99
CA PHE A 6 -12.67 38.21 -6.22
C PHE A 6 -12.04 37.18 -7.17
N GLY A 7 -11.35 37.63 -8.22
CA GLY A 7 -10.64 36.75 -9.16
C GLY A 7 -9.46 36.03 -8.51
N ILE A 8 -8.71 36.70 -7.65
CA ILE A 8 -7.59 36.10 -6.91
C ILE A 8 -8.11 35.04 -5.93
N VAL A 9 -9.17 35.35 -5.18
CA VAL A 9 -9.78 34.40 -4.23
C VAL A 9 -10.31 33.16 -4.98
N ALA A 10 -11.01 33.36 -6.10
CA ALA A 10 -11.48 32.27 -6.93
C ALA A 10 -10.34 31.40 -7.48
N GLY A 11 -9.25 32.03 -7.94
CA GLY A 11 -8.07 31.32 -8.45
C GLY A 11 -7.37 30.47 -7.38
N VAL A 12 -7.20 31.02 -6.17
CA VAL A 12 -6.62 30.28 -5.04
C VAL A 12 -7.49 29.09 -4.65
N VAL A 13 -8.82 29.29 -4.59
CA VAL A 13 -9.77 28.22 -4.26
C VAL A 13 -9.69 27.10 -5.30
N VAL A 14 -9.73 27.42 -6.60
CA VAL A 14 -9.62 26.43 -7.68
C VAL A 14 -8.28 25.69 -7.62
N SER A 15 -7.17 26.40 -7.40
CA SER A 15 -5.85 25.78 -7.25
C SER A 15 -5.77 24.81 -6.07
N LEU A 16 -6.53 25.07 -5.00
CA LEU A 16 -6.55 24.21 -3.81
C LEU A 16 -7.27 22.88 -4.10
N PHE A 17 -8.31 22.88 -4.93
CA PHE A 17 -9.05 21.68 -5.35
C PHE A 17 -8.30 20.83 -6.39
N LEU A 18 -7.30 21.39 -7.07
CA LEU A 18 -6.47 20.68 -8.06
C LEU A 18 -5.29 19.92 -7.44
N LEU A 19 -5.05 20.05 -6.14
CA LEU A 19 -4.00 19.31 -5.44
C LEU A 19 -4.39 17.83 -5.36
N ALA A 20 -3.59 16.97 -5.99
CA ALA A 20 -3.72 15.52 -5.85
C ALA A 20 -3.36 15.11 -4.42
N VAL A 21 -4.36 14.95 -3.56
CA VAL A 21 -4.17 14.44 -2.19
C VAL A 21 -4.06 12.93 -2.26
N SER A 22 -2.96 12.38 -1.71
CA SER A 22 -2.85 10.93 -1.52
C SER A 22 -3.95 10.47 -0.57
N ALA A 23 -4.84 9.57 -1.02
CA ALA A 23 -5.92 9.04 -0.20
C ALA A 23 -5.36 8.00 0.80
N PRO A 24 -5.32 8.26 2.12
CA PRO A 24 -4.73 7.36 3.11
C PRO A 24 -5.43 5.98 3.29
N ALA A 25 -6.45 5.65 2.49
CA ALA A 25 -7.18 4.38 2.58
C ALA A 25 -6.63 3.27 1.66
N GLN A 26 -5.61 3.54 0.83
CA GLN A 26 -5.02 2.52 -0.04
C GLN A 26 -4.05 1.62 0.73
N ILE A 27 -4.58 0.68 1.50
CA ILE A 27 -3.81 -0.45 2.02
C ILE A 27 -3.80 -1.53 0.92
N THR A 28 -2.74 -1.57 0.10
CA THR A 28 -2.52 -2.61 -0.92
C THR A 28 -1.77 -3.83 -0.39
N THR A 29 -1.57 -3.90 0.93
CA THR A 29 -0.94 -4.99 1.66
C THR A 29 -2.00 -5.86 2.35
N GLY A 30 -1.67 -7.12 2.57
CA GLY A 30 -2.49 -8.06 3.32
C GLY A 30 -1.60 -8.99 4.13
N THR A 31 -2.15 -9.52 5.23
CA THR A 31 -1.43 -10.48 6.08
C THR A 31 -1.68 -11.90 5.59
N VAL A 32 -0.61 -12.67 5.39
CA VAL A 32 -0.68 -14.10 5.06
C VAL A 32 -0.27 -14.89 6.29
N THR A 33 -1.15 -15.77 6.76
CA THR A 33 -0.92 -16.65 7.92
C THR A 33 -1.02 -18.11 7.52
N GLY A 34 -0.17 -18.96 8.09
CA GLY A 34 -0.18 -20.40 7.82
C GLY A 34 0.89 -21.13 8.64
N ARG A 35 0.97 -22.45 8.46
CA ARG A 35 2.02 -23.31 9.04
C ARG A 35 2.70 -24.09 7.92
N VAL A 36 4.00 -24.27 8.07
CA VAL A 36 4.77 -25.17 7.20
C VAL A 36 4.80 -26.53 7.87
N VAL A 37 4.28 -27.55 7.19
CA VAL A 37 4.21 -28.93 7.71
C VAL A 37 4.87 -29.92 6.76
N ASP A 38 5.42 -31.00 7.31
CA ASP A 38 5.92 -32.15 6.55
C ASP A 38 4.79 -33.13 6.14
N ALA A 39 5.16 -34.24 5.49
CA ALA A 39 4.21 -35.24 5.03
C ALA A 39 3.51 -36.01 6.16
N GLN A 40 4.08 -35.98 7.37
CA GLN A 40 3.59 -36.62 8.57
C GLN A 40 2.71 -35.68 9.42
N GLY A 41 2.61 -34.41 9.02
CA GLY A 41 1.87 -33.37 9.73
C GLY A 41 2.67 -32.67 10.84
N GLY A 42 3.99 -32.90 10.92
CA GLY A 42 4.89 -32.20 11.82
C GLY A 42 5.16 -30.77 11.35
N VAL A 43 5.18 -29.80 12.28
CA VAL A 43 5.54 -28.41 11.96
C VAL A 43 7.05 -28.32 11.71
N ILE A 44 7.44 -27.62 10.65
CA ILE A 44 8.85 -27.38 10.30
C ILE A 44 9.31 -26.05 10.89
N PRO A 45 10.08 -26.04 12.00
CA PRO A 45 10.67 -24.81 12.53
C PRO A 45 11.85 -24.35 11.66
N GLY A 46 12.09 -23.04 11.62
CA GLY A 46 13.19 -22.44 10.88
C GLY A 46 12.99 -22.41 9.36
N ALA A 47 11.77 -22.66 8.87
CA ALA A 47 11.52 -22.66 7.43
C ALA A 47 11.57 -21.23 6.88
N THR A 48 12.27 -21.05 5.75
CA THR A 48 12.34 -19.78 5.02
C THR A 48 11.18 -19.67 4.05
N VAL A 49 10.38 -18.62 4.19
CA VAL A 49 9.20 -18.33 3.37
C VAL A 49 9.41 -17.05 2.58
N VAL A 50 9.09 -17.08 1.28
CA VAL A 50 9.11 -15.92 0.37
C VAL A 50 7.77 -15.88 -0.36
N LEU A 51 7.08 -14.74 -0.29
CA LEU A 51 5.86 -14.51 -1.05
C LEU A 51 6.23 -13.95 -2.41
N ILE A 52 5.63 -14.50 -3.48
CA ILE A 52 5.77 -14.02 -4.85
C ILE A 52 4.44 -13.44 -5.30
N SER A 53 4.44 -12.18 -5.73
CA SER A 53 3.27 -11.52 -6.30
C SER A 53 3.40 -11.53 -7.82
N GLU A 54 2.79 -12.49 -8.50
CA GLU A 54 2.86 -12.60 -9.97
C GLU A 54 2.31 -11.36 -10.68
N THR A 55 1.18 -10.83 -10.21
CA THR A 55 0.54 -9.63 -10.77
C THR A 55 1.38 -8.35 -10.66
N ARG A 56 2.35 -8.34 -9.74
CA ARG A 56 3.24 -7.20 -9.50
C ARG A 56 4.69 -7.50 -9.87
N ALA A 57 4.99 -8.73 -10.30
CA ALA A 57 6.34 -9.25 -10.52
C ALA A 57 7.33 -8.95 -9.37
N THR A 58 6.86 -8.97 -8.12
CA THR A 58 7.67 -8.68 -6.91
C THR A 58 7.79 -9.88 -5.97
N LYS A 59 8.81 -9.85 -5.11
CA LYS A 59 9.07 -10.84 -4.06
C LYS A 59 9.19 -10.16 -2.69
N SER A 60 8.70 -10.80 -1.64
CA SER A 60 8.90 -10.32 -0.27
C SER A 60 10.33 -10.56 0.22
N ALA A 61 10.71 -9.89 1.31
CA ALA A 61 11.88 -10.31 2.07
C ALA A 61 11.68 -11.75 2.60
N PRO A 62 12.75 -12.56 2.72
CA PRO A 62 12.67 -13.86 3.35
C PRO A 62 12.25 -13.74 4.82
N VAL A 63 11.30 -14.57 5.24
CA VAL A 63 10.87 -14.69 6.64
C VAL A 63 11.19 -16.09 7.14
N VAL A 64 11.81 -16.19 8.32
CA VAL A 64 12.07 -17.45 9.00
C VAL A 64 10.96 -17.70 10.02
N THR A 65 10.43 -18.92 10.06
CA THR A 65 9.30 -19.33 10.90
C THR A 65 9.70 -20.11 12.14
#